data_AF-A0A6I3H487-F1
#
_entry.id   AF-A0A6I3H487-F1
#
_cell.length_a   1.000
_cell.length_b   1.000
_cell.length_c   1.000
_cell.angle_alpha   90.00
_cell.angle_beta   90.00
_cell.angle_gamma   90.00
#
_symmetry.space_group_name_H-M   'P 1'
#
loop_
_entity.id
_entity.type
_entity.pdbx_description
1 polymer ?
#
loop_
_entity_poly.entity_id
_entity_poly.type
_entity_poly.pdbx_seq_one_letter_code
_entity_poly.pdbx_strand_id
1 'polypeptide(L)'
;SSANLTGEPAAITCQQAEGYLGSKVKVYLDGGSSPKGEASTILDMTDLVDAIEDSGELKTTGKARIVRRGALSIDKLKLVLGEHLEA
;
A
#
# COMPACT_ATOMS: atom_id res chain seq x y z
N SER A 1 -4.95 -6.75 3.90
CA SER A 1 -6.19 -6.66 4.69
C SER A 1 -5.97 -5.77 5.90
N SER A 2 -7.02 -5.25 6.52
CA SER A 2 -7.00 -4.53 7.81
C SER A 2 -7.59 -5.41 8.94
N ALA A 3 -7.37 -5.03 10.20
CA ALA A 3 -7.84 -5.76 11.38
C ALA A 3 -9.28 -5.37 11.75
N ASN A 4 -10.25 -5.79 10.93
CA ASN A 4 -11.67 -5.44 11.06
C ASN A 4 -12.55 -6.55 10.50
N LEU A 5 -13.86 -6.47 10.78
CA LEU A 5 -14.87 -7.24 10.05
C LEU A 5 -15.09 -6.63 8.67
N THR A 6 -15.48 -7.45 7.70
CA THR A 6 -15.87 -6.96 6.37
C THR A 6 -17.01 -5.94 6.49
N GLY A 7 -16.82 -4.75 5.91
CA GLY A 7 -17.78 -3.65 5.97
C GLY A 7 -17.52 -2.65 7.10
N GLU A 8 -16.79 -3.04 8.15
CA GLU A 8 -16.39 -2.11 9.21
C GLU A 8 -15.18 -1.26 8.77
N PRO A 9 -14.98 -0.06 9.36
CA PRO A 9 -13.74 0.68 9.19
C PRO A 9 -12.52 -0.12 9.64
N ALA A 10 -11.34 0.19 9.09
CA ALA A 10 -10.09 -0.37 9.58
C ALA A 10 -9.85 0.03 11.04
N ALA A 11 -9.53 -0.92 11.91
CA ALA A 11 -9.19 -0.61 13.29
C ALA A 11 -7.86 0.16 13.37
N ILE A 12 -7.83 1.23 14.15
CA ILE A 12 -6.63 2.05 14.40
C ILE A 12 -6.07 1.90 15.82
N THR A 13 -6.76 1.16 16.69
CA THR A 13 -6.29 0.78 18.03
C THR A 13 -6.50 -0.71 18.26
N CYS A 14 -5.76 -1.26 19.23
CA CYS A 14 -5.91 -2.65 19.68
C CYS A 14 -7.34 -2.94 20.17
N GLN A 15 -7.90 -2.03 20.97
CA GLN A 15 -9.22 -2.17 21.57
C GLN A 15 -10.34 -2.14 20.53
N GLN A 16 -10.20 -1.35 19.46
CA GLN A 16 -11.16 -1.37 18.37
C GLN A 16 -11.12 -2.70 17.61
N ALA A 17 -9.92 -3.24 17.36
CA ALA A 17 -9.76 -4.55 16.74
C ALA A 17 -10.35 -5.68 17.61
N GLU A 18 -10.11 -5.64 18.92
CA GLU A 18 -10.71 -6.58 19.88
C GLU A 18 -12.24 -6.47 19.90
N GLY A 19 -12.80 -5.26 19.87
CA GLY A 19 -14.23 -5.02 19.78
C GLY A 19 -14.87 -5.62 18.51
N TYR A 20 -14.14 -5.64 17.39
CA TYR A 20 -14.62 -6.23 16.13
C TYR A 20 -14.45 -7.74 16.07
N LEU A 21 -13.29 -8.25 16.49
CA LEU A 21 -12.87 -9.63 16.21
C LEU A 21 -13.07 -10.56 17.42
N GLY A 22 -13.03 -10.02 18.65
CA GLY A 22 -13.23 -10.77 19.89
C GLY A 22 -12.42 -12.07 19.96
N SER A 23 -13.06 -13.17 20.33
CA SER A 23 -12.41 -14.47 20.45
C SER A 23 -12.09 -15.16 19.11
N LYS A 24 -12.45 -14.57 17.95
CA LYS A 24 -12.10 -15.13 16.62
C LYS A 24 -10.61 -15.03 16.32
N VAL A 25 -9.89 -14.14 17.02
CA VAL A 25 -8.44 -13.98 16.93
C VAL A 25 -7.83 -14.29 18.29
N LYS A 26 -6.74 -15.04 18.30
CA LYS A 26 -6.13 -15.56 19.54
C LYS A 26 -5.27 -14.54 20.28
N VAL A 27 -4.72 -13.55 19.57
CA VAL A 27 -3.70 -12.64 20.09
C VAL A 27 -3.96 -11.22 19.59
N TYR A 28 -3.87 -10.27 20.51
CA TYR A 28 -3.88 -8.84 20.26
C TYR A 28 -2.59 -8.23 20.82
N LEU A 29 -1.84 -7.50 19.99
CA LEU A 29 -0.61 -6.81 20.41
C LEU A 29 -0.87 -5.31 20.43
N ASP A 30 -0.89 -4.74 21.63
CA ASP A 30 -1.13 -3.31 21.81
C ASP A 30 0.17 -2.51 21.64
N GLY A 31 0.26 -1.80 20.51
CA GLY A 31 1.33 -0.85 20.21
C GLY A 31 0.87 0.62 20.27
N GLY A 32 -0.30 0.89 20.85
CA GLY A 32 -0.95 2.21 20.79
C GLY A 32 -1.66 2.49 19.46
N SER A 33 -2.09 3.74 19.28
CA SER A 33 -2.82 4.17 18.07
C SER A 33 -1.91 4.18 16.84
N SER A 34 -2.43 3.67 15.72
CA SER A 34 -1.75 3.78 14.43
C SER A 34 -1.56 5.26 14.05
N PRO A 35 -0.32 5.74 13.86
CA PRO A 35 -0.03 7.18 13.75
C PRO A 35 -0.57 7.81 12.46
N LYS A 36 -0.85 7.02 11.43
CA LYS A 36 -1.34 7.54 10.14
C LYS A 36 -2.83 7.28 9.90
N GLY A 37 -3.41 6.22 10.48
CA GLY A 37 -4.83 5.84 10.32
C GLY A 37 -5.30 5.50 8.89
N GLU A 38 -4.58 5.95 7.86
CA GLU A 38 -4.87 5.72 6.44
C GLU A 38 -4.31 4.39 5.92
N ALA A 39 -5.02 3.81 4.96
CA ALA A 39 -4.59 2.62 4.26
C ALA A 39 -3.35 2.89 3.38
N SER A 40 -2.56 1.85 3.11
CA SER A 40 -1.44 1.93 2.16
C SER A 40 -1.92 2.18 0.73
N THR A 41 -1.21 3.03 0.01
CA THR A 41 -1.28 3.08 -1.46
C THR A 41 -0.72 1.78 -2.03
N ILE A 42 -1.41 1.19 -3.01
CA ILE A 42 -0.98 -0.05 -3.67
C ILE A 42 -0.76 0.24 -5.16
N LEU A 43 0.41 -0.16 -5.66
CA LEU A 43 0.77 -0.10 -7.06
C LEU A 43 0.82 -1.50 -7.64
N ASP A 44 0.25 -1.65 -8.83
CA ASP A 44 0.50 -2.78 -9.71
C ASP A 44 1.68 -2.40 -10.60
N MET A 45 2.78 -3.13 -10.46
CA MET A 45 4.04 -2.90 -11.16
C MET A 45 4.38 -4.07 -12.09
N THR A 46 3.40 -4.93 -12.37
CA THR A 46 3.62 -6.18 -13.13
C THR A 46 4.18 -5.93 -14.53
N ASP A 47 3.81 -4.79 -15.15
CA ASP A 47 4.25 -4.41 -16.48
C ASP A 47 5.59 -3.65 -16.49
N LEU A 48 6.19 -3.36 -15.33
CA LEU A 48 7.52 -2.74 -15.27
C LEU A 48 8.61 -3.77 -15.51
N VAL A 49 9.46 -3.52 -16.51
CA VAL A 49 10.56 -4.40 -16.88
C VAL A 49 11.86 -3.61 -16.96
N ASP A 50 12.84 -4.07 -16.21
CA ASP A 50 14.22 -3.58 -16.23
C ASP A 50 15.05 -4.43 -17.18
N ALA A 51 15.74 -3.80 -18.12
CA ALA A 51 16.67 -4.43 -19.04
C ALA A 51 17.96 -3.63 -19.15
N ILE A 52 19.09 -4.31 -19.32
CA ILE A 52 20.37 -3.66 -19.66
C ILE A 52 20.47 -3.61 -21.19
N GLU A 53 20.59 -2.42 -21.75
CA GLU A 53 20.81 -2.26 -23.19
C GLU A 53 22.26 -2.62 -23.58
N ASP A 54 22.54 -2.78 -24.87
CA ASP A 54 23.89 -3.07 -25.39
C ASP A 54 24.90 -1.96 -25.04
N SER A 55 24.43 -0.75 -24.74
CA SER A 55 25.22 0.37 -24.22
C SER A 55 25.71 0.16 -22.78
N GLY A 56 25.18 -0.83 -22.07
CA GLY A 56 25.42 -1.09 -20.65
C GLY A 56 24.52 -0.29 -19.70
N GLU A 57 23.59 0.52 -20.22
CA GLU A 57 22.67 1.32 -19.41
C GLU A 57 21.44 0.52 -18.98
N LEU A 58 20.97 0.75 -17.75
CA LEU A 58 19.70 0.22 -17.25
C LEU A 58 18.55 1.03 -17.84
N LYS A 59 17.64 0.33 -18.52
CA LYS A 59 16.41 0.89 -19.04
C LYS A 59 15.20 0.19 -18.42
N THR A 60 14.35 0.98 -17.79
CA THR A 60 13.04 0.55 -17.33
C THR A 60 12.01 0.83 -18.42
N THR A 61 11.14 -0.14 -18.69
CA THR A 61 10.03 -0.01 -19.65
C THR A 61 8.72 -0.42 -18.99
N GLY A 62 7.60 -0.02 -19.60
CA GLY A 62 6.26 -0.28 -19.06
C GLY A 62 5.77 0.77 -18.08
N LYS A 63 4.63 0.49 -17.42
CA LYS A 63 3.97 1.42 -16.51
C LYS A 63 3.49 0.76 -15.23
N ALA A 64 3.50 1.52 -14.14
CA ALA A 64 2.86 1.20 -12.88
C ALA A 64 1.48 1.84 -12.80
N ARG A 65 0.52 1.09 -12.26
CA ARG A 65 -0.86 1.52 -12.08
C ARG A 65 -1.22 1.62 -10.60
N ILE A 66 -1.94 2.67 -10.22
CA ILE A 66 -2.49 2.77 -8.86
C ILE A 66 -3.75 1.92 -8.77
N VAL A 67 -3.68 0.79 -8.06
CA VAL A 67 -4.85 -0.06 -7.81
C VAL A 67 -5.59 0.29 -6.53
N ARG A 68 -4.93 1.00 -5.61
CA ARG A 68 -5.60 1.60 -4.44
C ARG A 68 -4.89 2.88 -4.00
N ARG A 69 -5.65 3.96 -3.83
CA ARG A 69 -5.16 5.21 -3.23
C ARG A 69 -5.10 5.09 -1.71
N GLY A 70 -4.08 5.68 -1.12
CA GLY A 70 -3.84 5.66 0.32
C GLY A 70 -2.85 6.76 0.72
N ALA A 71 -2.08 6.52 1.77
CA ALA A 71 -1.24 7.53 2.43
C ALA A 71 -0.13 8.18 1.58
N LEU A 72 0.18 7.66 0.39
CA LEU A 72 1.14 8.28 -0.53
C LEU A 72 0.39 9.11 -1.58
N SER A 73 0.75 10.40 -1.69
CA SER A 73 0.23 11.30 -2.70
C SER A 73 0.75 10.96 -4.09
N ILE A 74 -0.05 11.28 -5.11
CA ILE A 74 0.33 11.06 -6.52
C ILE A 74 1.61 11.82 -6.86
N ASP A 75 1.80 13.04 -6.34
CA ASP A 75 3.00 13.83 -6.64
C ASP A 75 4.27 13.16 -6.12
N LYS A 76 4.21 12.51 -4.95
CA LYS A 76 5.33 11.72 -4.42
C LYS A 76 5.63 10.50 -5.28
N LEU A 77 4.60 9.88 -5.84
CA LEU A 77 4.78 8.75 -6.75
C LEU A 77 5.35 9.21 -8.10
N LYS A 78 4.83 10.30 -8.67
CA LYS A 78 5.33 10.91 -9.91
C LYS A 78 6.78 11.34 -9.81
N LEU A 79 7.21 11.84 -8.64
CA LEU A 79 8.61 12.21 -8.40
C LEU A 79 9.57 11.04 -8.62
N VAL A 80 9.16 9.80 -8.34
CA VAL A 80 10.00 8.60 -8.46
C VAL A 80 9.75 7.88 -9.79
N LEU A 81 8.49 7.71 -10.18
CA LEU A 81 8.11 6.89 -11.35
C LEU A 81 8.08 7.68 -12.66
N GLY A 82 8.02 9.02 -12.61
CA GLY A 82 8.01 9.86 -13.79
C GLY A 82 6.96 9.45 -14.82
N GLU A 83 7.42 9.20 -16.06
CA GLU A 83 6.59 8.78 -17.19
C GLU A 83 6.06 7.33 -17.09
N HIS A 84 6.62 6.53 -16.18
CA HIS A 84 6.19 5.17 -15.92
C HIS A 84 4.96 5.10 -15.02
N LEU A 85 4.44 6.19 -14.47
CA LEU A 85 3.16 6.16 -13.78
C LEU A 85 2.02 6.32 -14.81
N GLU A 86 1.02 5.43 -14.76
CA GLU A 86 -0.21 5.64 -15.53
C GLU A 86 -0.91 6.95 -15.17
N ALA A 87 -1.48 7.61 -16.18
CA ALA A 87 -2.13 8.91 -16.04
C ALA A 87 -3.41 8.86 -15.18
#